data_AF-A0A939JMX3-F1
#
_entry.id   AF-A0A939JMX3-F1
#
_cell.length_a   1.000
_cell.length_b   1.000
_cell.length_c   1.000
_cell.angle_alpha   90.00
_cell.angle_beta   90.00
_cell.angle_gamma   90.00
#
_symmetry.space_group_name_H-M   'P 1'
#
loop_
_entity.id
_entity.type
_entity.pdbx_description
1 polymer ?
#
loop_
_entity_poly.entity_id
_entity_poly.type
_entity_poly.pdbx_seq_one_letter_code
_entity_poly.pdbx_strand_id
1 'polypeptide(L)' 'MTDGFMGPPWQADWVEAARIYRDGLPDEVRKQIRGGMAELITARNPYLPQDGLPDGYYLEPARSSRP' A
#
# COMPACT_ATOMS: atom_id res chain seq x y z
N MET A 1 -22.54 -8.63 -11.35
CA MET A 1 -21.73 -9.12 -10.21
C MET A 1 -21.90 -8.11 -9.10
N THR A 2 -22.47 -8.51 -7.96
CA THR A 2 -22.44 -7.65 -6.77
C THR A 2 -20.99 -7.46 -6.40
N ASP A 3 -20.53 -6.22 -6.44
CA ASP A 3 -19.21 -5.80 -5.98
C ASP A 3 -19.07 -6.28 -4.53
N GLY A 4 -18.40 -7.42 -4.34
CA GLY A 4 -18.20 -7.99 -3.02
C GLY A 4 -17.36 -7.01 -2.24
N PHE A 5 -17.94 -6.41 -1.20
CA PHE A 5 -17.25 -5.46 -0.34
C PHE A 5 -16.02 -6.12 0.28
N MET A 6 -14.86 -5.95 -0.36
CA MET A 6 -13.54 -6.18 0.23
C MET A 6 -13.14 -4.90 0.95
N GLY A 7 -13.94 -4.51 1.94
CA GLY A 7 -13.69 -3.28 2.68
C GLY A 7 -12.67 -3.46 3.80
N PRO A 8 -12.22 -2.34 4.38
CA PRO A 8 -11.25 -2.34 5.45
C PRO A 8 -11.74 -3.10 6.70
N PRO A 9 -10.82 -3.54 7.57
CA PRO A 9 -9.38 -3.30 7.47
C PRO A 9 -8.70 -4.24 6.47
N TRP A 10 -7.87 -3.67 5.59
CA TRP A 10 -7.00 -4.45 4.72
C TRP A 10 -5.95 -5.18 5.54
N GLN A 11 -5.69 -6.44 5.21
CA GLN A 11 -4.57 -7.16 5.81
C GLN A 11 -3.26 -6.49 5.37
N ALA A 12 -2.42 -6.16 6.33
CA ALA A 12 -1.10 -5.64 6.10
C ALA A 12 -0.06 -6.54 6.76
N ASP A 13 1.00 -6.84 6.03
CA ASP A 13 2.14 -7.57 6.53
C ASP A 13 3.42 -7.04 5.88
N TRP A 14 4.57 -7.36 6.48
CA TRP A 14 5.87 -6.95 6.01
C TRP A 14 6.71 -8.16 5.66
N VAL A 15 7.26 -8.17 4.44
CA VAL A 15 8.35 -9.11 4.12
C VAL A 15 9.55 -8.83 5.03
N GLU A 16 10.31 -9.87 5.34
CA GLU A 16 11.38 -9.83 6.34
C GLU A 16 12.35 -8.66 6.13
N ALA A 17 12.82 -8.47 4.90
CA ALA A 17 13.74 -7.37 4.57
C ALA A 17 13.14 -5.98 4.84
N ALA A 18 11.86 -5.79 4.55
CA ALA A 18 11.17 -4.52 4.78
C ALA A 18 10.96 -4.27 6.28
N ARG A 19 10.65 -5.32 7.05
CA ARG A 19 10.56 -5.24 8.52
C ARG A 19 11.89 -4.85 9.14
N ILE A 20 12.98 -5.54 8.78
CA ILE A 20 14.33 -5.25 9.28
C ILE A 20 14.73 -3.81 8.95
N TYR A 21 14.52 -3.40 7.70
CA TYR A 21 14.83 -2.04 7.26
C TYR A 21 14.05 -1.00 8.08
N ARG A 22 12.72 -1.15 8.16
CA ARG A 22 11.84 -0.26 8.93
C ARG A 22 12.30 -0.16 10.38
N ASP A 23 12.59 -1.29 11.01
CA ASP A 23 12.89 -1.33 12.44
C ASP A 23 14.25 -0.70 12.80
N GLY A 24 15.18 -0.64 11.83
CA GLY A 24 16.46 0.06 11.95
C GLY A 24 16.41 1.58 11.71
N LEU A 25 15.27 2.13 11.28
CA LEU A 25 15.12 3.58 11.06
C LEU A 25 14.93 4.36 12.38
N PRO A 26 15.24 5.68 12.40
CA PRO A 26 14.94 6.54 13.54
C PRO A 26 13.46 6.54 13.90
N ASP A 27 13.15 6.75 15.18
CA ASP A 27 11.79 6.67 15.73
C ASP A 27 10.77 7.53 14.99
N GLU A 28 11.15 8.77 14.65
CA GLU A 28 10.28 9.69 13.94
C GLU A 28 9.91 9.20 12.53
N VAL A 29 10.85 8.52 11.84
CA VAL A 29 10.59 7.94 10.52
C VAL A 29 9.68 6.71 10.67
N ARG A 30 9.92 5.87 11.69
CA ARG A 30 9.05 4.71 11.97
C ARG A 30 7.63 5.15 12.31
N LYS A 31 7.46 6.27 13.00
CA LYS A 31 6.15 6.87 13.31
C LYS A 31 5.42 7.31 12.04
N GLN A 32 6.11 7.96 11.10
CA GLN A 32 5.53 8.34 9.81
C GLN A 32 5.08 7.11 9.01
N ILE A 33 5.91 6.05 8.95
CA ILE A 33 5.54 4.80 8.28
C ILE A 33 4.30 4.16 8.91
N ARG A 34 4.23 4.11 10.25
CA ARG A 34 3.05 3.58 10.95
C ARG A 34 1.79 4.41 10.67
N GLY A 35 1.92 5.74 10.58
CA GLY A 35 0.83 6.64 10.18
C GLY A 35 0.30 6.32 8.78
N GLY A 36 1.19 6.28 7.79
CA GLY A 36 0.81 5.95 6.41
C GLY A 36 0.20 4.55 6.26
N MET A 37 0.69 3.56 7.02
CA MET A 37 0.07 2.23 7.04
C MET A 37 -1.34 2.26 7.63
N ALA A 38 -1.59 3.04 8.68
CA ALA A 38 -2.92 3.15 9.27
C ALA A 38 -3.92 3.75 8.27
N GLU A 39 -3.48 4.75 7.49
CA GLU A 39 -4.28 5.32 6.40
C GLU A 39 -4.57 4.26 5.32
N LEU A 40 -3.57 3.49 4.86
CA LEU A 40 -3.76 2.45 3.84
C LEU A 40 -4.68 1.32 4.31
N ILE A 41 -4.51 0.83 5.54
CA ILE A 41 -5.31 -0.27 6.11
C ILE A 41 -6.79 0.11 6.24
N THR A 42 -7.08 1.39 6.44
CA THR A 42 -8.44 1.90 6.63
C THR A 42 -9.04 2.53 5.37
N ALA A 43 -8.25 2.71 4.31
CA ALA A 43 -8.70 3.27 3.05
C ALA A 43 -9.82 2.41 2.43
N ARG A 44 -10.79 3.05 1.77
CA ARG A 44 -11.80 2.34 0.98
C ARG A 44 -11.17 1.53 -0.17
N ASN A 45 -10.10 2.07 -0.75
CA ASN A 45 -9.27 1.42 -1.76
C ASN A 45 -7.81 1.76 -1.44
N PRO A 46 -6.95 0.78 -1.12
CA PRO A 46 -5.56 1.01 -0.73
C PRO A 46 -4.66 1.17 -1.97
N TYR A 47 -5.19 0.89 -3.16
CA TYR A 47 -4.50 1.10 -4.43
C TYR A 47 -4.75 2.51 -4.94
N LEU A 48 -3.70 3.14 -5.46
CA LEU A 48 -3.83 4.40 -6.16
C LEU A 48 -4.65 4.17 -7.45
N PRO A 49 -5.70 4.95 -7.72
CA PRO A 49 -6.50 4.76 -8.92
C PRO A 49 -5.86 5.49 -10.11
N GLN A 50 -6.06 4.96 -11.32
CA GLN A 50 -5.46 5.49 -12.55
C GLN A 50 -5.87 6.93 -12.85
N ASP A 51 -7.08 7.33 -12.47
CA ASP A 51 -7.63 8.68 -12.61
C ASP A 51 -7.06 9.68 -11.59
N GLY A 52 -6.39 9.20 -10.54
CA GLY A 52 -5.70 10.01 -9.54
C GLY A 52 -4.26 10.39 -9.91
N LEU A 53 -3.78 9.98 -11.08
CA LEU A 53 -2.42 10.25 -11.54
C LEU A 53 -2.30 11.61 -12.27
N PRO A 54 -1.14 12.29 -12.18
CA PRO A 54 -0.87 13.46 -13.00
C PRO A 54 -0.90 13.15 -14.51
N ASP A 55 -1.15 14.17 -15.33
CA ASP A 55 -1.17 14.03 -16.79
C ASP A 55 0.12 13.40 -17.33
N GLY A 56 -0.03 12.42 -18.23
CA GLY A 56 1.08 11.68 -18.82
C GLY A 56 1.60 10.51 -17.98
N TYR A 57 1.06 10.28 -16.78
CA TYR A 57 1.39 9.12 -15.95
C TYR A 57 0.33 8.04 -16.08
N TYR A 58 0.76 6.78 -16.02
CA TYR A 58 -0.13 5.62 -16.00
C TYR A 58 0.42 4.51 -15.11
N LEU A 59 -0.50 3.78 -14.49
CA LEU A 59 -0.20 2.55 -13.78
C LEU A 59 -0.11 1.44 -14.82
N GLU A 60 1.11 1.02 -15.13
CA GLU A 60 1.33 -0.26 -15.78
C GLU A 60 0.71 -1.35 -14.88
N PRO A 61 -0.28 -2.14 -15.36
CA PRO A 61 -0.64 -3.35 -14.67
C PRO A 61 0.60 -4.25 -14.73
N ALA A 62 1.35 -4.29 -13.62
CA ALA A 62 2.51 -5.14 -13.49
C ALA A 62 2.03 -6.60 -13.60
N ARG A 63 1.96 -7.11 -14.83
CA ARG A 63 1.82 -8.54 -15.05
C ARG A 63 3.03 -9.16 -14.38
N SER A 64 2.81 -9.90 -13.30
CA SER A 64 3.76 -10.90 -12.83
C SER A 64 3.88 -11.94 -13.93
N SER A 65 4.64 -11.61 -14.97
CA SER A 65 5.03 -12.50 -16.05
C SER A 65 6.26 -13.33 -15.65
N ARG A 66 6.78 -13.08 -14.45
CA ARG A 66 7.75 -13.94 -13.77
C ARG A 66 7.02 -14.70 -12.67
N PRO A 67 7.01 -16.04 -12.72
CA PRO A 67 6.48 -16.87 -11.65
C PRO A 67 7.28 -16.69 -10.35
#